data_AF-X1SLP1-F1
#
_entry.id   AF-X1SLP1-F1
#
_cell.length_a   1.000
_cell.length_b   1.000
_cell.length_c   1.000
_cell.angle_alpha   90.00
_cell.angle_beta   90.00
_cell.angle_gamma   90.00
#
_symmetry.space_group_name_H-M   'P 1'
#
loop_
_entity.id
_entity.type
_entity.pdbx_description
1 polymer ?
#
loop_
_entity_poly.entity_id
_entity_poly.type
_entity_poly.pdbx_seq_one_letter_code
_entity_poly.pdbx_strand_id
1 'polypeptide(L)'
;MSKYFLADSGNLSHKSYRLRIEIEGMDNIVMVSLGTDGTDGLTPAAGAIVDGNTVRKAKNLGFNPIEFLIRNDSYHFFKNLNDLIITGHTDTNVMDIRLVLIK
;
A
#
# COMPACT_ATOMS: atom_id res chain seq x y z
N MET A 1 -13.25 18.58 2.80
CA MET A 1 -11.78 18.36 2.92
C MET A 1 -11.59 17.08 3.72
N SER A 2 -11.71 15.93 3.06
CA SER A 2 -11.69 14.61 3.73
C SER A 2 -10.29 14.01 3.62
N LYS A 3 -9.59 13.95 4.75
CA LYS A 3 -8.30 13.28 4.94
C LYS A 3 -8.56 11.81 5.29
N TYR A 4 -8.16 10.82 4.49
CA TYR A 4 -8.26 9.40 4.89
C TYR A 4 -7.14 8.51 4.31
N PHE A 5 -6.21 8.09 5.17
CA PHE A 5 -5.18 7.09 4.87
C PHE A 5 -5.67 5.66 5.13
N LEU A 6 -5.29 4.72 4.25
CA LEU A 6 -4.61 3.44 4.53
C LEU A 6 -4.69 2.53 3.29
N ALA A 7 -3.53 1.97 2.90
CA ALA A 7 -3.49 0.65 2.27
C ALA A 7 -3.69 -0.35 3.42
N ASP A 8 -4.95 -0.73 3.68
CA ASP A 8 -5.30 -1.59 4.81
C ASP A 8 -5.18 -3.07 4.42
N SER A 9 -4.35 -3.79 5.17
CA SER A 9 -4.38 -5.24 5.36
C SER A 9 -5.34 -5.55 6.51
N GLY A 10 -6.65 -5.41 6.27
CA GLY A 10 -7.65 -5.39 7.33
C GLY A 10 -7.64 -6.61 8.26
N ASN A 11 -7.75 -6.39 9.57
CA ASN A 11 -7.86 -7.45 10.57
C ASN A 11 -9.28 -7.45 11.18
N LEU A 12 -10.14 -8.35 10.69
CA LEU A 12 -11.30 -8.99 11.33
C LEU A 12 -11.91 -9.95 10.30
N SER A 13 -11.59 -11.25 10.46
CA SER A 13 -12.07 -12.44 9.72
C SER A 13 -11.94 -12.51 8.18
N HIS A 14 -11.80 -11.39 7.46
CA HIS A 14 -11.64 -11.34 6.00
C HIS A 14 -10.74 -10.17 5.58
N LYS A 15 -9.42 -10.40 5.43
CA LYS A 15 -8.41 -9.44 4.94
C LYS A 15 -8.83 -8.87 3.58
N SER A 16 -9.52 -7.73 3.59
CA SER A 16 -9.98 -7.03 2.39
C SER A 16 -9.01 -5.88 2.09
N TYR A 17 -8.24 -6.00 1.01
CA TYR A 17 -7.23 -5.00 0.63
C TYR A 17 -7.90 -3.71 0.16
N ARG A 18 -7.74 -2.61 0.89
CA ARG A 18 -8.29 -1.30 0.47
C ARG A 18 -7.16 -0.36 0.17
N LEU A 19 -7.08 0.11 -1.07
CA LEU A 19 -6.09 1.07 -1.55
C LEU A 19 -6.63 2.51 -1.48
N ARG A 20 -6.11 3.35 -0.60
CA ARG A 20 -6.42 4.79 -0.61
C ARG A 20 -5.16 5.63 -0.50
N ILE A 21 -4.88 6.45 -1.53
CA ILE A 21 -3.72 7.33 -1.62
C ILE A 21 -4.20 8.79 -1.60
N GLU A 22 -3.94 9.51 -0.51
CA GLU A 22 -4.39 10.90 -0.29
C GLU A 22 -3.23 11.92 -0.30
N ILE A 23 -2.02 11.47 -0.60
CA ILE A 23 -0.82 12.32 -0.60
C ILE A 23 -0.42 12.79 -1.99
N GLU A 24 -1.26 12.60 -3.02
CA GLU A 24 -0.94 13.04 -4.39
C GLU A 24 -0.50 14.52 -4.39
N GLY A 25 0.72 14.78 -4.91
CA GLY A 25 1.31 16.11 -4.96
C GLY A 25 1.98 16.60 -3.67
N MET A 26 2.02 15.80 -2.59
CA MET A 26 2.76 16.10 -1.37
C MET A 26 4.19 15.54 -1.47
N ASP A 27 5.12 16.33 -2.00
CA ASP A 27 6.48 15.88 -2.32
C ASP A 27 7.37 15.59 -1.08
N ASN A 28 6.95 15.97 0.13
CA ASN A 28 7.72 15.79 1.36
C ASN A 28 7.20 14.67 2.27
N ILE A 29 6.26 13.85 1.78
CA ILE A 29 5.63 12.77 2.55
C ILE A 29 5.87 11.41 1.90
N VAL A 30 6.27 10.45 2.73
CA VAL A 30 6.35 9.03 2.38
C VAL A 30 5.60 8.23 3.43
N MET A 31 4.74 7.30 3.02
CA MET A 31 4.12 6.33 3.92
C MET A 31 4.58 4.91 3.58
N VAL A 32 4.63 4.07 4.62
CA VAL A 32 4.83 2.63 4.50
C VAL A 32 3.77 1.90 5.32
N SER A 33 3.29 0.79 4.75
CA SER A 33 2.35 -0.12 5.38
C SER A 33 2.84 -1.54 5.14
N LEU A 34 3.17 -2.31 6.19
CA LEU A 34 3.62 -3.70 6.05
C LEU A 34 3.24 -4.58 7.25
N GLY A 35 3.06 -5.87 7.00
CA GLY A 35 2.91 -6.93 8.00
C GLY A 35 4.27 -7.46 8.43
N THR A 36 4.44 -7.68 9.74
CA THR A 36 5.72 -8.16 10.29
C THR A 36 5.99 -9.63 10.04
N ASP A 37 4.98 -10.41 9.64
CA ASP A 37 5.09 -11.79 9.14
C ASP A 37 5.70 -11.91 7.75
N GLY A 38 5.91 -10.76 7.10
CA GLY A 38 6.53 -10.68 5.78
C GLY A 38 5.56 -10.96 4.63
N THR A 39 4.26 -11.08 4.92
CA THR A 39 3.22 -11.36 3.93
C THR A 39 1.93 -10.59 4.22
N ASP A 40 1.38 -9.94 3.21
CA ASP A 40 0.07 -9.32 3.25
C ASP A 40 -0.95 -10.22 2.54
N GLY A 41 -1.83 -10.80 3.35
CA GLY A 41 -2.83 -11.79 2.95
C GLY A 41 -2.27 -12.99 2.20
N LEU A 42 -2.62 -13.16 0.92
CA LEU A 42 -2.21 -14.28 0.05
C LEU A 42 -1.08 -13.88 -0.92
N THR A 43 -0.43 -12.76 -0.67
CA THR A 43 0.60 -12.22 -1.56
C THR A 43 2.00 -12.42 -0.97
N PRO A 44 3.05 -12.47 -1.83
CA PRO A 44 4.42 -12.56 -1.36
C PRO A 44 4.98 -11.23 -0.83
N ALA A 45 4.20 -10.15 -0.86
CA ALA A 45 4.62 -8.84 -0.37
C ALA A 45 4.30 -8.71 1.10
N ALA A 46 5.20 -8.14 1.89
CA ALA A 46 4.91 -7.73 3.27
C ALA A 46 3.96 -6.52 3.30
N GLY A 47 3.98 -5.71 2.24
CA GLY A 47 3.13 -4.54 2.10
C GLY A 47 3.62 -3.62 0.97
N ALA A 48 3.47 -2.31 1.14
CA ALA A 48 3.81 -1.33 0.11
C ALA A 48 4.30 0.02 0.69
N ILE A 49 5.01 0.76 -0.16
CA ILE A 49 5.47 2.13 0.09
C ILE A 49 4.75 3.09 -0.86
N VAL A 50 4.41 4.29 -0.40
CA VAL A 50 3.79 5.33 -1.22
C VAL A 50 4.37 6.70 -0.91
N ASP A 51 4.37 7.56 -1.91
CA ASP A 51 4.78 8.96 -1.83
C ASP A 51 3.79 9.85 -2.60
N GLY A 52 4.05 11.17 -2.63
CA GLY A 52 3.20 12.10 -3.36
C GLY A 52 3.16 11.93 -4.88
N ASN A 53 4.06 11.11 -5.45
CA ASN A 53 4.14 10.84 -6.88
C ASN A 53 3.45 9.55 -7.31
N THR A 54 3.06 8.68 -6.37
CA THR A 54 2.53 7.33 -6.65
C THR A 54 1.32 7.35 -7.60
N VAL A 55 0.35 8.26 -7.38
CA VAL A 55 -0.83 8.37 -8.26
C VAL A 55 -0.43 8.86 -9.67
N ARG A 56 0.48 9.84 -9.75
CA ARG A 56 0.97 10.37 -11.02
C ARG A 56 1.73 9.30 -11.80
N LYS A 57 2.56 8.51 -11.12
CA LYS A 57 3.28 7.36 -11.68
C LYS A 57 2.31 6.32 -12.26
N ALA A 58 1.23 5.99 -11.54
CA ALA A 58 0.20 5.10 -12.04
C ALA A 58 -0.51 5.63 -13.29
N LYS A 59 -0.94 6.90 -13.27
CA LYS A 59 -1.57 7.56 -14.43
C LYS A 59 -0.65 7.57 -15.65
N ASN A 60 0.65 7.84 -15.46
CA ASN A 60 1.66 7.82 -16.53
C ASN A 60 1.86 6.44 -17.17
N LEU A 61 1.59 5.37 -16.42
CA LEU A 61 1.59 3.99 -16.93
C LEU A 61 0.24 3.56 -17.52
N GLY A 62 -0.74 4.47 -17.61
CA GLY A 62 -2.07 4.19 -18.12
C GLY A 62 -3.00 3.49 -17.12
N PHE A 63 -2.63 3.43 -15.84
CA PHE A 63 -3.45 2.83 -14.80
C PHE A 63 -4.38 3.84 -14.14
N ASN A 64 -5.61 3.40 -13.86
CA ASN A 64 -6.57 4.15 -13.05
C ASN A 64 -6.58 3.60 -11.60
N PRO A 65 -6.01 4.30 -10.61
CA PRO A 65 -5.97 3.82 -9.23
C PRO A 65 -7.35 3.50 -8.62
N ILE A 66 -8.40 4.18 -9.10
CA ILE A 66 -9.77 3.97 -8.60
C ILE A 66 -10.30 2.59 -9.01
N GLU A 67 -9.93 2.08 -10.18
CA GLU A 67 -10.33 0.74 -10.63
C GLU A 67 -9.71 -0.34 -9.74
N PHE A 68 -8.43 -0.21 -9.40
CA PHE A 68 -7.76 -1.12 -8.47
C PHE A 68 -8.38 -1.07 -7.07
N LEU A 69 -8.74 0.13 -6.59
CA LEU A 69 -9.46 0.28 -5.32
C LEU A 69 -10.82 -0.41 -5.33
N ILE A 70 -11.65 -0.17 -6.35
CA ILE A 70 -12.99 -0.79 -6.47
C ILE A 70 -12.88 -2.32 -6.50
N ARG A 71 -11.83 -2.84 -7.14
CA ARG A 71 -11.56 -4.29 -7.26
C ARG A 71 -10.86 -4.89 -6.04
N ASN A 72 -10.51 -4.09 -5.03
CA ASN A 72 -9.67 -4.50 -3.90
C ASN A 72 -8.35 -5.17 -4.37
N ASP A 73 -7.73 -4.60 -5.40
CA ASP A 73 -6.54 -5.15 -6.07
C ASP A 73 -5.30 -4.26 -5.85
N SER A 74 -4.96 -4.02 -4.58
CA SER A 74 -3.79 -3.23 -4.22
C SER A 74 -2.47 -3.89 -4.65
N TYR A 75 -2.42 -5.22 -4.62
CA TYR A 75 -1.21 -5.98 -4.97
C TYR A 75 -0.77 -5.71 -6.41
N HIS A 76 -1.67 -5.87 -7.40
CA HIS A 76 -1.28 -5.64 -8.80
C HIS A 76 -1.02 -4.16 -9.08
N PHE A 77 -1.72 -3.25 -8.39
CA PHE A 77 -1.44 -1.81 -8.47
C PHE A 77 0.02 -1.52 -8.07
N PHE A 78 0.43 -1.90 -6.86
CA PHE A 78 1.78 -1.63 -6.38
C PHE A 78 2.85 -2.47 -7.08
N LYS A 79 2.52 -3.69 -7.51
CA LYS A 79 3.41 -4.52 -8.33
C LYS A 79 3.77 -3.83 -9.64
N ASN A 80 2.78 -3.27 -10.35
CA ASN A 80 3.01 -2.58 -11.61
C ASN A 80 3.81 -1.29 -11.43
N LEU A 81 3.77 -0.69 -10.24
CA LEU A 81 4.58 0.46 -9.88
C LEU A 81 5.96 0.09 -9.34
N ASN A 82 6.23 -1.17 -9.02
CA ASN A 82 7.42 -1.59 -8.29
C ASN A 82 7.56 -0.91 -6.91
N ASP A 83 6.43 -0.75 -6.22
CA ASP A 83 6.34 -0.09 -4.90
C ASP A 83 5.92 -1.09 -3.79
N LEU A 84 6.03 -2.40 -4.07
CA LEU A 84 5.85 -3.45 -3.08
C LEU A 84 7.08 -3.59 -2.19
N ILE A 85 6.85 -3.92 -0.92
CA ILE A 85 7.89 -4.29 0.03
C ILE A 85 7.94 -5.81 0.11
N ILE A 86 9.02 -6.41 -0.37
CA ILE A 86 9.25 -7.86 -0.34
C ILE A 86 10.33 -8.16 0.70
N THR A 87 9.93 -8.73 1.84
CA THR A 87 10.87 -9.19 2.88
C THR A 87 11.11 -10.69 2.82
N GLY A 88 10.15 -11.45 2.26
CA GLY A 88 10.02 -12.88 2.53
C GLY A 88 9.46 -13.15 3.93
N HIS A 89 9.18 -14.42 4.24
CA HIS A 89 8.76 -14.81 5.58
C HIS A 89 9.82 -14.44 6.62
N THR A 90 9.38 -13.79 7.68
CA THR A 90 10.25 -13.32 8.78
C THR A 90 10.26 -14.26 9.99
N ASP A 91 9.44 -15.31 9.95
CA ASP A 91 9.20 -16.27 11.04
C ASP A 91 8.74 -15.63 12.37
N THR A 92 8.20 -14.41 12.33
CA THR A 92 7.63 -13.72 13.49
C THR A 92 6.39 -12.94 13.09
N ASN A 93 5.45 -12.72 14.01
CA ASN A 93 4.27 -11.89 13.73
C ASN A 93 3.90 -11.08 14.98
N VAL A 94 4.14 -9.77 14.90
CA VAL A 94 3.73 -8.78 15.90
C VAL A 94 2.74 -7.77 15.29
N MET A 95 1.90 -8.25 14.39
CA MET A 95 0.93 -7.48 13.60
C MET A 95 1.60 -6.55 12.58
N ASP A 96 0.95 -5.43 12.29
CA ASP A 96 1.27 -4.51 11.21
C ASP A 96 2.06 -3.30 11.70
N ILE A 97 3.01 -2.85 10.89
CA ILE A 97 3.74 -1.60 11.07
C ILE A 97 3.26 -0.58 10.02
N ARG A 98 2.96 0.63 10.48
CA ARG A 98 2.67 1.80 9.63
C ARG A 98 3.66 2.91 9.97
N LEU A 99 4.35 3.44 8.97
CA LEU A 99 5.31 4.52 9.13
C LEU A 99 4.92 5.69 8.22
N VAL A 100 5.13 6.90 8.73
CA VAL A 100 4.95 8.15 8.00
C VAL A 100 6.20 8.98 8.21
N LEU A 101 6.89 9.29 7.13
CA LEU A 101 8.02 10.22 7.13
C LEU A 101 7.58 11.54 6.52
N ILE A 102 7.82 12.63 7.25
CA ILE A 102 7.58 14.00 6.80
C ILE A 102 8.91 14.74 6.89
N LYS A 103 9.34 15.34 5.77
CA LYS A 103 10.53 16.19 5.72
C LYS A 103 10.17 17.67 5.87
#